data_AF-A0A7C9AQY3-F1
#
_entry.id   AF-A0A7C9AQY3-F1
#
_cell.length_a   1.000
_cell.length_b   1.000
_cell.length_c   1.000
_cell.angle_alpha   90.00
_cell.angle_beta   90.00
_cell.angle_gamma   90.00
#
_symmetry.space_group_name_H-M   'P 1'
#
loop_
_entity.id
_entity.type
_entity.pdbx_description
1 polymer ?
#
loop_
_entity_poly.entity_id
_entity_poly.type
_entity_poly.pdbx_seq_one_letter_code
_entity_poly.pdbx_strand_id
1 'polypeptide(L)'
;KVLDSSLSQIKWRLKPSSKRRLQIDVLALCSAMRPVIMVDYGGKMPELQDQLCALLELIQKEPTIFQQLRVMIIEDMIYLVNVEEFAGYISWSLSADGKQFFVDLEQDPPKMISTGDESPASKELVSVQGFFSSVFTSEGVNCDALKGHGGFLGIQ
;
A
#
# COMPACT_ATOMS: atom_id res chain seq x y z
N LYS A 1 -5.46 -16.26 14.78
CA LYS A 1 -6.22 -17.50 14.50
C LYS A 1 -6.55 -17.64 13.02
N VAL A 2 -7.36 -16.75 12.42
CA VAL A 2 -7.68 -16.77 10.97
C VAL A 2 -6.43 -16.82 10.09
N LEU A 3 -5.45 -15.93 10.34
CA LEU A 3 -4.21 -15.88 9.58
C LEU A 3 -3.37 -17.17 9.70
N ASP A 4 -3.23 -17.74 10.90
CA ASP A 4 -2.46 -18.98 11.10
C ASP A 4 -3.12 -20.19 10.42
N SER A 5 -4.44 -20.28 10.50
CA SER A 5 -5.21 -21.31 9.80
C SER A 5 -5.04 -21.17 8.28
N SER A 6 -5.15 -19.95 7.75
CA SER A 6 -5.03 -19.68 6.31
C SER A 6 -3.62 -19.96 5.79
N LEU A 7 -2.58 -19.54 6.52
CA LEU A 7 -1.18 -19.86 6.20
C LEU A 7 -0.92 -21.38 6.16
N SER A 8 -1.57 -22.13 7.05
CA SER A 8 -1.48 -23.59 7.08
C SER A 8 -2.18 -24.24 5.88
N GLN A 9 -3.30 -23.67 5.42
CA GLN A 9 -4.04 -24.15 4.25
C GLN A 9 -3.28 -23.95 2.94
N ILE A 10 -2.69 -22.77 2.73
CA ILE A 10 -1.86 -22.50 1.52
C ILE A 10 -0.47 -23.13 1.58
N LYS A 11 -0.10 -23.73 2.72
CA LYS A 11 1.19 -24.39 2.97
C LYS A 11 2.39 -23.46 2.74
N TRP A 12 2.22 -22.17 3.00
CA TRP A 12 3.29 -21.19 2.82
C TRP A 12 4.36 -21.34 3.91
N ARG A 13 5.56 -21.77 3.50
CA ARG A 13 6.70 -22.01 4.41
C ARG A 13 7.50 -20.74 4.66
N LEU A 14 6.98 -19.86 5.52
CA LEU A 14 7.69 -18.67 5.99
C LEU A 14 8.68 -19.02 7.11
N LYS A 15 9.82 -18.32 7.14
CA LYS A 15 10.70 -18.31 8.33
C LYS A 15 9.91 -17.74 9.52
N PRO A 16 10.20 -18.17 10.77
CA PRO A 16 9.47 -17.67 11.94
C PRO A 16 9.47 -16.14 12.09
N SER A 17 10.57 -15.48 11.73
CA SER A 17 10.68 -14.02 11.69
C SER A 17 9.74 -13.39 10.66
N SER A 18 9.77 -13.87 9.42
CA SER A 18 8.91 -13.40 8.33
C SER A 18 7.43 -13.62 8.64
N LYS A 19 7.08 -14.79 9.21
CA LYS A 19 5.71 -15.08 9.64
C LYS A 19 5.23 -14.09 10.70
N ARG A 20 6.04 -13.82 11.72
CA ARG A 20 5.73 -12.82 12.75
C ARG A 20 5.58 -11.42 12.13
N ARG A 21 6.44 -11.08 11.17
CA ARG A 21 6.39 -9.78 10.50
C ARG A 21 5.09 -9.61 9.72
N LEU A 22 4.71 -10.59 8.90
CA LEU A 22 3.42 -10.63 8.20
C LEU A 22 2.23 -10.47 9.17
N GLN A 23 2.26 -11.15 10.32
CA GLN A 23 1.20 -11.01 11.33
C GLN A 23 1.08 -9.59 11.88
N ILE A 24 2.22 -8.95 12.18
CA ILE A 24 2.27 -7.56 12.66
C ILE A 24 1.76 -6.61 11.58
N ASP A 25 2.19 -6.82 10.34
CA ASP A 25 1.84 -5.95 9.22
C ASP A 25 0.34 -6.04 8.90
N VAL A 26 -0.24 -7.25 8.85
CA VAL A 26 -1.70 -7.44 8.72
C VAL A 26 -2.45 -6.80 9.88
N LEU A 27 -1.96 -6.97 11.12
CA LEU A 27 -2.59 -6.34 12.28
C LEU A 27 -2.57 -4.81 12.17
N ALA A 28 -1.46 -4.21 11.74
CA ALA A 28 -1.32 -2.77 11.59
C ALA A 28 -2.23 -2.19 10.47
N LEU A 29 -2.41 -2.93 9.38
CA LEU A 29 -3.34 -2.56 8.30
C LEU A 29 -4.79 -2.63 8.76
N CYS A 30 -5.16 -3.71 9.46
CA CYS A 30 -6.53 -3.91 9.95
C CYS A 30 -6.90 -3.00 11.12
N SER A 31 -5.93 -2.47 11.86
CA SER A 31 -6.15 -1.53 12.97
C SER A 31 -6.01 -0.06 12.57
N ALA A 32 -5.92 0.24 11.26
CA ALA A 32 -5.72 1.59 10.72
C ALA A 32 -4.45 2.29 11.23
N MET A 33 -3.50 1.55 11.81
CA MET A 33 -2.21 2.09 12.24
C MET A 33 -1.31 2.43 11.05
N ARG A 34 -1.51 1.72 9.93
CA ARG A 34 -0.83 1.95 8.65
C ARG A 34 -1.81 1.72 7.51
N PRO A 35 -1.90 2.60 6.49
CA PRO A 35 -2.72 2.36 5.32
C PRO A 35 -2.03 1.44 4.29
N VAL A 36 -0.69 1.46 4.24
CA VAL A 36 0.13 0.72 3.27
C VAL A 36 1.38 0.18 3.94
N ILE A 37 1.80 -1.03 3.56
CA ILE A 37 3.05 -1.66 4.01
C ILE A 37 3.76 -2.28 2.81
N MET A 38 5.02 -1.89 2.60
CA MET A 38 5.92 -2.56 1.67
C MET A 38 6.32 -3.93 2.23
N VAL A 39 6.20 -4.97 1.41
CA VAL A 39 6.42 -6.35 1.82
C VAL A 39 7.86 -6.79 1.58
N ASP A 40 8.52 -7.23 2.65
CA ASP A 40 9.81 -7.92 2.59
C ASP A 40 9.81 -9.14 3.53
N TYR A 41 9.06 -10.17 3.15
CA TYR A 41 8.99 -11.43 3.91
C TYR A 41 10.02 -12.47 3.45
N GLY A 42 10.86 -12.10 2.47
CA GLY A 42 11.67 -13.04 1.70
C GLY A 42 10.82 -13.89 0.76
N GLY A 43 11.42 -14.28 -0.36
CA GLY A 43 10.74 -14.98 -1.44
C GLY A 43 11.27 -14.49 -2.78
N LYS A 44 10.81 -15.13 -3.85
CA LYS A 44 11.06 -14.68 -5.21
C LYS A 44 9.72 -14.25 -5.84
N MET A 45 9.80 -13.29 -6.74
CA MET A 45 8.69 -12.95 -7.63
C MET A 45 8.62 -13.98 -8.77
N PRO A 46 7.43 -14.42 -9.19
CA PRO A 46 6.09 -13.99 -8.74
C PRO A 46 5.53 -14.79 -7.55
N GLU A 47 6.24 -15.81 -7.04
CA GLU A 47 5.67 -16.72 -6.04
C GLU A 47 5.26 -16.02 -4.73
N LEU A 48 5.97 -14.96 -4.33
CA LEU A 48 5.60 -14.15 -3.17
C LEU A 48 4.24 -13.48 -3.35
N GLN A 49 3.98 -12.92 -4.54
CA GLN A 49 2.70 -12.32 -4.90
C GLN A 49 1.59 -13.38 -4.84
N ASP A 50 1.78 -14.52 -5.51
CA ASP A 50 0.78 -15.58 -5.56
C ASP A 50 0.39 -16.08 -4.15
N GLN A 51 1.38 -16.23 -3.26
CA GLN A 51 1.15 -16.64 -1.88
C GLN A 51 0.40 -15.58 -1.07
N LEU A 52 0.67 -14.29 -1.30
CA LEU A 52 -0.06 -13.19 -0.66
C LEU A 52 -1.49 -13.11 -1.16
N CYS A 53 -1.71 -13.20 -2.48
CA CYS A 53 -3.05 -13.21 -3.05
C CYS A 53 -3.87 -14.40 -2.53
N ALA A 54 -3.29 -15.61 -2.54
CA ALA A 54 -3.95 -16.80 -1.98
C ALA A 54 -4.25 -16.67 -0.48
N LEU A 55 -3.37 -16.01 0.29
CA LEU A 55 -3.63 -15.71 1.69
C LEU A 55 -4.81 -14.73 1.86
N LEU A 56 -4.82 -13.63 1.09
CA LEU A 56 -5.89 -12.63 1.14
C LEU A 56 -7.24 -13.25 0.77
N GLU A 57 -7.30 -14.04 -0.29
CA GLU A 57 -8.51 -14.76 -0.71
C GLU A 57 -9.09 -15.66 0.39
N LEU A 58 -8.24 -16.28 1.21
CA LEU A 58 -8.70 -17.11 2.32
C LEU A 58 -9.20 -16.27 3.50
N ILE A 59 -8.44 -15.27 3.93
CA ILE A 59 -8.82 -14.48 5.12
C ILE A 59 -10.04 -13.60 4.86
N GLN A 60 -10.27 -13.18 3.61
CA GLN A 60 -11.43 -12.39 3.21
C GLN A 60 -12.75 -13.17 3.22
N LYS A 61 -12.71 -14.51 3.27
CA LYS A 61 -13.91 -15.36 3.46
C LYS A 61 -14.44 -15.33 4.88
N GLU A 62 -13.66 -14.81 5.84
CA GLU A 62 -14.04 -14.77 7.24
C GLU A 62 -14.46 -13.34 7.69
N PRO A 63 -13.80 -12.63 8.66
CA PRO A 63 -14.34 -11.37 9.16
C PRO A 63 -14.19 -10.24 8.14
N THR A 64 -15.13 -9.28 8.18
CA THR A 64 -15.19 -8.11 7.30
C THR A 64 -13.94 -7.22 7.36
N ILE A 65 -13.19 -7.28 8.47
CA ILE A 65 -11.96 -6.49 8.69
C ILE A 65 -10.87 -6.73 7.62
N PHE A 66 -10.88 -7.89 6.95
CA PHE A 66 -9.90 -8.19 5.89
C PHE A 66 -10.36 -7.78 4.49
N GLN A 67 -11.63 -7.37 4.32
CA GLN A 67 -12.21 -7.08 3.00
C GLN A 67 -11.55 -5.92 2.29
N GLN A 68 -10.93 -4.99 3.03
CA GLN A 68 -10.24 -3.83 2.47
C GLN A 68 -8.77 -4.11 2.09
N LEU A 69 -8.24 -5.29 2.40
CA LEU A 69 -6.85 -5.62 2.07
C LEU A 69 -6.69 -5.97 0.60
N ARG A 70 -5.69 -5.39 -0.08
CA ARG A 70 -5.28 -5.75 -1.45
C ARG A 70 -3.77 -5.91 -1.54
N VAL A 71 -3.33 -6.67 -2.53
CA VAL A 71 -1.93 -6.71 -2.98
C VAL A 71 -1.77 -5.68 -4.08
N MET A 72 -0.90 -4.70 -3.85
CA MET A 72 -0.53 -3.68 -4.83
C MET A 72 0.92 -3.90 -5.27
N ILE A 73 1.19 -3.73 -6.56
CA ILE A 73 2.50 -3.93 -7.17
C ILE A 73 2.88 -2.66 -7.89
N ILE A 74 4.06 -2.15 -7.58
CA ILE A 74 4.67 -1.01 -8.22
C ILE A 74 6.05 -1.47 -8.66
N GLU A 75 6.29 -1.57 -9.97
CA GLU A 75 7.47 -2.23 -10.53
C GLU A 75 7.63 -3.67 -9.98
N ASP A 76 8.75 -3.95 -9.33
CA ASP A 76 9.08 -5.25 -8.71
C ASP A 76 8.80 -5.27 -7.19
N MET A 77 8.13 -4.24 -6.66
CA MET A 77 7.84 -4.08 -5.23
C MET A 77 6.39 -4.43 -4.92
N ILE A 78 6.19 -5.26 -3.88
CA ILE A 78 4.86 -5.60 -3.37
C ILE A 78 4.51 -4.73 -2.17
N TYR A 79 3.27 -4.29 -2.14
CA TYR A 79 2.64 -3.58 -1.04
C TYR A 79 1.36 -4.30 -0.63
N LEU A 80 1.13 -4.41 0.67
CA LEU A 80 -0.20 -4.68 1.21
C LEU A 80 -0.85 -3.35 1.55
N VAL A 81 -2.07 -3.13 1.06
CA VAL A 81 -2.81 -1.88 1.25
C VAL A 81 -4.17 -2.16 1.87
N ASN A 82 -4.56 -1.35 2.84
CA ASN A 82 -5.95 -1.19 3.25
C ASN A 82 -6.55 -0.07 2.39
N VAL A 83 -7.42 -0.43 1.46
CA VAL A 83 -7.95 0.47 0.43
C VAL A 83 -8.67 1.68 1.03
N GLU A 84 -9.51 1.44 2.04
CA GLU A 84 -10.31 2.50 2.69
C GLU A 84 -9.42 3.50 3.42
N GLU A 85 -8.49 2.99 4.25
CA GLU A 85 -7.55 3.82 5.00
C GLU A 85 -6.59 4.59 4.07
N PHE A 86 -6.18 3.96 2.97
CA PHE A 86 -5.31 4.60 2.00
C PHE A 86 -6.03 5.70 1.22
N ALA A 87 -7.28 5.46 0.80
CA ALA A 87 -8.11 6.49 0.18
C ALA A 87 -8.32 7.69 1.11
N GLY A 88 -8.59 7.43 2.39
CA GLY A 88 -8.71 8.46 3.43
C GLY A 88 -7.43 9.29 3.57
N TYR A 89 -6.27 8.63 3.63
CA TYR A 89 -4.97 9.30 3.69
C TYR A 89 -4.70 10.16 2.45
N ILE A 90 -4.93 9.64 1.25
CA ILE A 90 -4.69 10.39 0.00
C ILE A 90 -5.58 11.64 -0.06
N SER A 91 -6.87 11.48 0.24
CA SER A 91 -7.82 12.59 0.29
C SER A 91 -7.38 13.68 1.26
N TRP A 92 -6.95 13.29 2.47
CA TRP A 92 -6.40 14.23 3.44
C TRP A 92 -5.11 14.88 2.94
N SER A 93 -4.21 14.13 2.30
CA SER A 93 -2.92 14.63 1.79
C SER A 93 -3.05 15.66 0.67
N LEU A 94 -4.15 15.61 -0.10
CA LEU A 94 -4.50 16.57 -1.15
C LEU A 94 -5.34 17.74 -0.63
N SER A 95 -5.89 17.65 0.58
CA SER A 95 -6.71 18.69 1.18
C SER A 95 -5.88 19.89 1.64
N ALA A 96 -6.53 21.03 1.83
CA ALA A 96 -5.88 22.23 2.38
C ALA A 96 -5.31 22.02 3.79
N ASP A 97 -5.83 21.02 4.53
CA ASP A 97 -5.37 20.67 5.87
C ASP A 97 -4.11 19.80 5.86
N GLY A 98 -3.85 19.10 4.74
CA GLY A 98 -2.69 18.24 4.52
C GLY A 98 -1.43 19.04 4.19
N LYS A 99 -0.95 19.90 5.10
CA LYS A 99 0.24 20.72 4.84
C LYS A 99 1.48 19.85 4.59
N GLN A 100 1.91 19.80 3.32
CA GLN A 100 3.10 19.08 2.90
C GLN A 100 4.35 19.94 3.10
N PHE A 101 5.43 19.32 3.57
CA PHE A 101 6.74 19.96 3.71
C PHE A 101 7.74 19.15 2.90
N PHE A 102 8.52 19.83 2.06
CA PHE A 102 9.56 19.22 1.25
C PHE A 102 10.92 19.58 1.83
N VAL A 103 11.81 18.59 1.90
CA VAL A 103 13.18 18.77 2.39
C VAL A 103 14.14 18.28 1.32
N ASP A 104 15.06 19.14 0.95
CA ASP A 104 16.19 18.81 0.10
C ASP A 104 17.26 18.09 0.94
N LEU A 105 17.44 16.80 0.66
CA LEU A 105 18.40 15.92 1.34
C LEU A 105 19.80 15.97 0.71
N GLU A 106 19.97 16.60 -0.46
CA GLU A 106 21.27 16.75 -1.11
C GLU A 106 22.10 17.87 -0.47
N GLN A 107 21.44 18.79 0.23
CA GLN A 107 22.10 19.85 1.00
C GLN A 107 22.52 19.37 2.39
N ASP A 108 23.67 19.87 2.85
CA ASP A 108 24.18 19.67 4.21
C ASP A 108 24.32 21.03 4.94
N PRO A 109 23.51 21.32 5.97
CA PRO A 109 22.42 20.49 6.49
C PRO A 109 21.19 20.47 5.55
N PRO A 110 20.31 19.46 5.65
CA PRO A 110 19.09 19.39 4.85
C PRO A 110 18.25 20.66 5.01
N LYS A 111 17.73 21.18 3.89
CA LYS A 111 16.96 22.43 3.89
C LYS A 111 15.52 22.21 3.46
N MET A 112 14.60 22.91 4.13
CA MET A 112 13.20 22.91 3.73
C MET A 112 13.03 23.74 2.46
N ILE A 113 12.35 23.18 1.46
CA ILE A 113 11.99 23.88 0.24
C ILE A 113 10.81 24.81 0.56
N SER A 114 10.97 26.11 0.31
CA SER A 114 9.91 27.09 0.50
C SER A 114 8.79 26.88 -0.50
N THR A 115 7.53 27.05 -0.07
CA THR A 115 6.31 26.92 -0.88
C THR A 115 6.24 27.82 -2.13
N GLY A 116 7.15 28.80 -2.27
CA GLY A 116 7.28 29.63 -3.47
C GLY A 116 8.07 28.97 -4.61
N ASP A 117 8.85 27.93 -4.30
CA ASP A 117 9.59 27.13 -5.26
C ASP A 117 8.82 25.83 -5.51
N GLU A 118 7.83 25.87 -6.40
CA GLU A 118 7.20 24.64 -6.87
C GLU A 118 8.19 23.82 -7.68
N SER A 119 8.98 23.01 -6.97
CA SER A 119 9.91 22.07 -7.55
C SER A 119 9.19 21.12 -8.52
N PRO A 120 9.87 20.63 -9.58
CA PRO A 120 9.29 19.62 -10.46
C PRO A 120 8.85 18.37 -9.69
N ALA A 121 9.59 17.96 -8.66
CA ALA A 121 9.26 16.82 -7.81
C ALA A 121 7.96 17.02 -7.00
N SER A 122 7.71 18.22 -6.48
CA SER A 122 6.44 18.49 -5.78
C SER A 122 5.24 18.46 -6.72
N LYS A 123 5.39 18.95 -7.97
CA LYS A 123 4.33 18.85 -8.99
C LYS A 123 4.05 17.40 -9.38
N GLU A 124 5.11 16.62 -9.55
CA GLU A 124 5.00 15.19 -9.84
C GLU A 124 4.33 14.43 -8.70
N LEU A 125 4.70 14.72 -7.44
CA LEU A 125 4.06 14.11 -6.27
C LEU A 125 2.56 14.42 -6.23
N VAL A 126 2.15 15.68 -6.44
CA VAL A 126 0.73 16.05 -6.49
C VAL A 126 0.02 15.32 -7.63
N SER A 127 0.66 15.16 -8.79
CA SER A 127 0.11 14.38 -9.90
C SER A 127 -0.07 12.90 -9.53
N VAL A 128 0.90 12.30 -8.85
CA VAL A 128 0.82 10.91 -8.37
C VAL A 128 -0.26 10.75 -7.30
N GLN A 129 -0.38 11.69 -6.36
CA GLN A 129 -1.45 11.71 -5.37
C GLN A 129 -2.83 11.83 -6.03
N GLY A 130 -2.96 12.71 -7.04
CA GLY A 130 -4.19 12.85 -7.82
C GLY A 130 -4.56 11.57 -8.57
N PHE A 131 -3.56 10.90 -9.18
CA PHE A 131 -3.76 9.58 -9.79
C PHE A 131 -4.24 8.56 -8.76
N PHE A 132 -3.57 8.43 -7.62
CA PHE A 132 -3.99 7.51 -6.57
C PHE A 132 -5.38 7.85 -6.02
N SER A 133 -5.73 9.12 -5.90
CA SER A 133 -7.08 9.55 -5.48
C SER A 133 -8.16 9.13 -6.48
N SER A 134 -7.82 8.98 -7.76
CA SER A 134 -8.77 8.49 -8.78
C SER A 134 -8.91 6.96 -8.75
N VAL A 135 -7.88 6.25 -8.28
CA VAL A 135 -7.83 4.78 -8.21
C VAL A 135 -8.42 4.26 -6.90
N PHE A 136 -8.08 4.88 -5.77
CA PHE A 136 -8.50 4.45 -4.44
C PHE A 136 -9.60 5.37 -3.93
N THR A 137 -10.80 4.82 -3.77
CA THR A 137 -11.97 5.55 -3.27
C THR A 137 -12.51 4.87 -2.01
N SER A 138 -13.41 5.55 -1.29
CA SER A 138 -14.13 4.96 -0.16
C SER A 138 -15.02 3.77 -0.56
N GLU A 139 -15.32 3.62 -1.85
CA GLU A 139 -16.10 2.51 -2.40
C GLU A 139 -15.22 1.34 -2.86
N GLY A 140 -13.89 1.49 -2.85
CA GLY A 140 -12.93 0.45 -3.24
C GLY A 140 -11.94 0.93 -4.29
N VAL A 141 -11.51 0.00 -5.16
CA VAL A 141 -10.54 0.28 -6.22
C VAL A 141 -11.26 0.51 -7.54
N ASN A 142 -11.04 1.67 -8.16
CA ASN A 142 -11.56 2.01 -9.48
C ASN A 142 -10.64 1.44 -10.59
N CYS A 143 -11.01 0.25 -11.08
CA CYS A 143 -10.25 -0.46 -12.11
C CYS A 143 -10.22 0.26 -13.48
N ASP A 144 -11.12 1.20 -13.75
CA ASP A 144 -11.13 1.93 -15.03
C ASP A 144 -10.09 3.07 -15.02
N ALA A 145 -9.86 3.69 -13.86
CA ALA A 145 -8.78 4.66 -13.67
C ALA A 145 -7.38 4.03 -13.85
N LEU A 146 -7.21 2.76 -13.46
CA LEU A 146 -5.97 1.98 -13.65
C LEU A 146 -5.62 1.73 -15.13
N LYS A 147 -6.62 1.51 -16.00
CA LYS A 147 -6.39 1.19 -17.42
C LYS A 147 -5.91 2.40 -18.24
N GLY A 148 -6.22 3.61 -17.79
CA GLY A 148 -5.85 4.86 -18.47
C GLY A 148 -4.38 5.26 -18.32
N HIS A 149 -3.67 4.72 -17.32
CA HIS A 149 -2.30 5.10 -16.97
C HIS A 149 -1.35 3.91 -17.06
N GLY A 150 -1.08 3.47 -18.30
CA GLY A 150 0.06 2.63 -18.69
C GLY A 150 0.65 1.67 -17.64
N GLY A 151 -0.09 0.64 -17.21
CA GLY A 151 0.40 -0.65 -16.70
C GLY A 151 1.37 -0.71 -15.50
N PHE A 152 1.80 0.42 -14.93
CA PHE A 152 2.84 0.47 -13.88
C PHE A 152 2.35 0.04 -12.49
N LEU A 153 1.04 0.15 -12.27
CA LEU A 153 0.37 -0.20 -11.02
C LEU A 153 -0.50 -1.45 -11.22
N GLY A 154 -0.17 -2.53 -10.51
CA GLY A 154 -1.02 -3.71 -10.40
C GLY A 154 -1.75 -3.73 -9.06
N ILE A 155 -3.06 -4.02 -9.02
CA ILE A 155 -3.80 -4.24 -7.78
C ILE A 155 -4.65 -5.51 -7.92
N GLN A 156 -4.52 -6.42 -6.96
CA GLN A 156 -5.23 -7.70 -6.87
C GLN A 156 -5.87 -7.87 -5.49
#